data_AF-A0ABD5F1Z7-F1
#
_entry.id   AF-A0ABD5F1Z7-F1
#
_cell.length_a   1.000
_cell.length_b   1.000
_cell.length_c   1.000
_cell.angle_alpha   90.00
_cell.angle_beta   90.00
_cell.angle_gamma   90.00
#
_symmetry.space_group_name_H-M   'P 1'
#
loop_
_entity.id
_entity.type
_entity.pdbx_description
1 polymer ?
#
loop_
_entity_poly.entity_id
_entity_poly.type
_entity_poly.pdbx_seq_one_letter_code
_entity_poly.pdbx_strand_id
1 'polypeptide(L)'
;AKTIKGYTLGSHFEGRNATHQMKKLALQDLKDFRDVTRVPISDEQLEQDPYLPPYYHPGPEAPEIRYLLDRRRALGGFVPARRNKSTPLALPASDAYSALKKGSGNQAVATTMATVRTFKELLRDKNIGPRLVPIIPDEARTFGMD
;
A
#
# COMPACT_ATOMS: atom_id res chain seq x y z
N ALA A 1 -12.80 -13.73 -6.53
CA ALA A 1 -12.51 -14.95 -7.30
C ALA A 1 -12.46 -16.14 -6.34
N LYS A 2 -13.06 -17.28 -6.68
CA LYS A 2 -12.95 -18.52 -5.90
C LYS A 2 -11.71 -19.27 -6.37
N THR A 3 -10.67 -19.37 -5.54
CA THR A 3 -9.40 -20.04 -5.85
C THR A 3 -9.14 -21.18 -4.87
N ILE A 4 -8.17 -22.04 -5.19
CA ILE A 4 -7.76 -23.15 -4.31
C ILE A 4 -6.56 -22.70 -3.48
N LYS A 5 -6.65 -22.86 -2.15
CA LYS A 5 -5.54 -22.58 -1.25
C LYS A 5 -4.43 -23.61 -1.48
N GLY A 6 -3.21 -23.13 -1.72
CA GLY A 6 -2.08 -24.01 -2.04
C GLY A 6 -2.16 -24.63 -3.44
N TYR A 7 -2.87 -23.98 -4.37
CA TYR A 7 -2.91 -24.40 -5.78
C TYR A 7 -1.49 -24.66 -6.32
N THR A 8 -1.30 -25.75 -7.07
CA THR A 8 -0.02 -26.23 -7.63
C THR A 8 1.07 -26.67 -6.66
N LEU A 9 0.85 -26.61 -5.34
CA LEU A 9 1.83 -27.07 -4.33
C LEU A 9 1.70 -28.55 -3.98
N GLY A 10 0.91 -29.31 -4.76
CA GLY A 10 0.74 -30.75 -4.56
C GLY A 10 -0.26 -31.12 -3.46
N SER A 11 -0.50 -32.44 -3.32
CA SER A 11 -1.58 -33.00 -2.51
C SER A 11 -1.45 -32.72 -1.00
N HIS A 12 -0.22 -32.42 -0.53
CA HIS A 12 0.08 -32.07 0.86
C HIS A 12 -0.41 -30.67 1.24
N PHE A 13 -0.59 -29.77 0.25
CA PHE A 13 -0.92 -28.35 0.47
C PHE A 13 -2.28 -27.96 -0.11
N GLU A 14 -2.65 -28.53 -1.25
CA GLU A 14 -3.79 -28.08 -2.02
C GLU A 14 -5.12 -28.39 -1.32
N GLY A 15 -5.94 -27.36 -1.11
CA GLY A 15 -7.26 -27.50 -0.47
C GLY A 15 -7.22 -27.87 1.02
N ARG A 16 -6.04 -27.87 1.67
CA ARG A 16 -5.89 -28.24 3.08
C ARG A 16 -5.84 -27.03 4.00
N ASN A 17 -6.48 -27.15 5.17
CA ASN A 17 -6.42 -26.12 6.21
C ASN A 17 -5.03 -26.03 6.84
N ALA A 18 -4.36 -27.18 7.01
CA ALA A 18 -3.01 -27.30 7.61
C ALA A 18 -1.96 -26.45 6.89
N THR A 19 -2.13 -26.19 5.59
CA THR A 19 -1.28 -25.30 4.77
C THR A 19 -1.09 -23.90 5.37
N HIS A 20 -2.01 -23.44 6.24
CA HIS A 20 -1.85 -22.17 6.93
C HIS A 20 -0.60 -22.09 7.82
N GLN A 21 -0.15 -23.21 8.37
CA GLN A 21 0.92 -23.26 9.37
C GLN A 21 2.19 -23.98 8.88
N MET A 22 2.16 -24.51 7.66
CA MET A 22 3.33 -25.18 7.07
C MET A 22 4.36 -24.13 6.66
N LYS A 23 5.51 -24.12 7.34
CA LYS A 23 6.59 -23.15 7.11
C LYS A 23 7.54 -23.54 5.98
N LYS A 24 7.57 -24.80 5.58
CA LYS A 24 8.58 -25.37 4.69
C LYS A 24 7.96 -26.44 3.78
N LEU A 25 8.44 -26.52 2.54
CA LEU A 25 8.19 -27.63 1.61
C LEU A 25 9.16 -28.76 1.96
N ALA A 26 8.73 -30.03 1.86
CA ALA A 26 9.69 -31.13 1.82
C ALA A 26 10.40 -31.14 0.45
N LEU A 27 11.54 -31.81 0.33
CA LEU A 27 12.31 -31.86 -0.92
C LEU A 27 11.46 -32.39 -2.09
N GLN A 28 10.63 -33.40 -1.86
CA GLN A 28 9.75 -33.92 -2.90
C GLN A 28 8.69 -32.90 -3.34
N ASP A 29 8.05 -32.21 -2.39
CA ASP A 29 7.09 -31.15 -2.72
C ASP A 29 7.73 -30.02 -3.55
N LEU A 30 9.00 -29.71 -3.27
CA LEU A 30 9.78 -28.71 -4.01
C LEU A 30 10.10 -29.18 -5.44
N LYS A 31 10.47 -30.44 -5.63
CA LYS A 31 10.70 -31.05 -6.95
C LYS A 31 9.40 -31.10 -7.77
N ASP A 32 8.31 -31.52 -7.14
CA ASP A 32 6.98 -31.55 -7.78
C ASP A 32 6.55 -30.14 -8.20
N PHE A 33 6.79 -29.12 -7.36
CA PHE A 33 6.51 -27.73 -7.70
C PHE A 33 7.37 -27.22 -8.88
N ARG A 34 8.66 -27.57 -8.91
CA ARG A 34 9.58 -27.27 -10.04
C ARG A 34 9.05 -27.88 -11.35
N ASP A 35 8.59 -29.13 -11.30
CA ASP A 35 8.05 -29.84 -12.46
C ASP A 35 6.75 -29.21 -12.97
N VAL A 36 5.79 -28.91 -12.07
CA VAL A 36 4.51 -28.29 -12.42
C VAL A 36 4.71 -26.89 -13.02
N THR A 37 5.67 -26.12 -12.50
CA THR A 37 6.00 -24.78 -13.00
C THR A 37 6.97 -24.79 -14.18
N ARG A 38 7.52 -25.96 -14.54
CA ARG A 38 8.46 -26.17 -15.65
C ARG A 38 9.70 -25.28 -15.56
N VAL A 39 10.17 -25.02 -14.34
CA VAL A 39 11.37 -24.22 -14.10
C VAL A 39 12.61 -25.11 -14.29
N PRO A 40 13.58 -24.73 -15.12
CA PRO A 40 14.74 -25.58 -15.45
C PRO A 40 15.83 -25.48 -14.36
N ILE A 41 15.49 -25.87 -13.14
CA ILE A 41 16.43 -26.08 -12.03
C ILE A 41 16.63 -27.59 -11.89
N SER A 42 17.87 -28.07 -11.79
CA SER A 42 18.14 -29.51 -11.67
C SER A 42 17.82 -30.04 -10.28
N ASP A 43 17.71 -31.37 -10.15
CA ASP A 43 17.47 -32.02 -8.86
C ASP A 43 18.62 -31.76 -7.88
N GLU A 44 19.86 -31.80 -8.35
CA GLU A 44 21.06 -31.55 -7.55
C GLU A 44 21.05 -30.13 -6.97
N GLN A 45 20.58 -29.14 -7.73
CA GLN A 45 20.47 -27.76 -7.25
C GLN A 45 19.44 -27.62 -6.13
N LEU A 46 18.35 -28.41 -6.16
CA LEU A 46 17.35 -28.43 -5.09
C LEU A 46 17.83 -29.23 -3.87
N GLU A 47 18.65 -30.25 -4.09
CA GLU A 47 19.21 -31.11 -3.03
C GLU A 47 20.34 -30.44 -2.25
N GLN A 48 21.11 -29.54 -2.88
CA GLN A 48 22.21 -28.80 -2.24
C GLN A 48 21.74 -27.96 -1.05
N ASP A 49 20.64 -27.22 -1.20
CA ASP A 49 20.00 -26.50 -0.11
C ASP A 49 18.47 -26.50 -0.30
N PRO A 50 17.75 -27.50 0.23
CA PRO A 50 16.30 -27.59 0.12
C PRO A 50 15.54 -26.43 0.79
N TYR A 51 16.23 -25.64 1.64
CA TYR A 51 15.63 -24.49 2.32
C TYR A 51 15.88 -23.17 1.60
N LEU A 52 16.79 -23.15 0.62
CA LEU A 52 17.13 -21.97 -0.19
C LEU A 52 17.30 -22.36 -1.67
N PRO A 53 16.23 -22.80 -2.35
CA PRO A 53 16.29 -23.08 -3.79
C PRO A 53 16.70 -21.82 -4.57
N PRO A 54 17.43 -21.97 -5.68
CA PRO A 54 17.92 -20.83 -6.44
C PRO A 54 16.78 -20.06 -7.12
N TYR A 55 16.95 -18.75 -7.26
CA TYR A 55 16.07 -17.95 -8.12
C TYR A 55 16.32 -18.30 -9.59
N TYR A 56 15.24 -18.45 -10.36
CA TYR A 56 15.30 -18.62 -11.80
C TYR A 56 14.94 -17.31 -12.51
N HIS A 57 15.76 -16.94 -13.48
CA HIS A 57 15.47 -15.87 -14.44
C HIS A 57 15.80 -16.41 -15.85
N PRO A 58 14.84 -16.47 -16.79
CA PRO A 58 15.05 -17.08 -18.12
C PRO A 58 16.02 -16.29 -19.01
N GLY A 59 16.41 -15.08 -18.59
CA GLY A 59 17.32 -14.18 -19.28
C GLY A 59 16.61 -12.91 -19.75
N PRO A 60 17.31 -11.76 -19.84
CA PRO A 60 16.67 -10.48 -20.19
C PRO A 60 16.06 -10.49 -21.61
N GLU A 61 16.59 -11.32 -22.50
CA GLU A 61 16.16 -11.45 -23.89
C GLU A 61 15.11 -12.54 -24.13
N ALA A 62 14.68 -13.25 -23.08
CA ALA A 62 13.68 -14.30 -23.19
C ALA A 62 12.33 -13.72 -23.71
N PRO A 63 11.61 -14.42 -24.60
CA PRO A 63 10.32 -13.95 -25.13
C PRO A 63 9.31 -13.56 -24.04
N GLU A 64 9.28 -14.31 -22.93
CA GLU A 64 8.39 -14.10 -21.79
C GLU A 64 8.73 -12.81 -21.04
N ILE A 65 10.02 -12.50 -20.90
CA ILE A 65 10.49 -11.25 -20.27
C ILE A 65 10.15 -10.06 -21.17
N ARG A 66 10.43 -10.16 -22.48
CA ARG A 66 10.06 -9.11 -23.44
C ARG A 66 8.55 -8.83 -23.39
N TYR A 67 7.73 -9.88 -23.43
CA TYR A 67 6.27 -9.76 -23.32
C TYR A 67 5.85 -9.09 -22.01
N LEU A 68 6.38 -9.53 -20.87
CA LEU A 68 6.10 -8.94 -19.56
C LEU A 68 6.43 -7.44 -19.53
N LEU A 69 7.62 -7.06 -20.00
CA LEU A 69 8.06 -5.67 -20.04
C LEU A 69 7.19 -4.82 -20.95
N ASP A 70 6.83 -5.33 -22.13
CA ASP A 70 5.95 -4.63 -23.07
C ASP A 70 4.55 -4.42 -22.51
N ARG A 71 3.99 -5.43 -21.82
CA ARG A 71 2.70 -5.26 -21.12
C ARG A 71 2.81 -4.21 -20.00
N ARG A 72 3.90 -4.20 -19.23
CA ARG A 72 4.11 -3.16 -18.20
C ARG A 72 4.22 -1.76 -18.81
N ARG A 73 4.95 -1.58 -19.92
CA ARG A 73 5.03 -0.30 -20.64
C ARG A 73 3.65 0.15 -21.14
N ALA A 74 2.90 -0.75 -21.77
CA ALA A 74 1.55 -0.47 -22.24
C ALA A 74 0.56 -0.11 -21.12
N LEU A 75 0.80 -0.61 -19.90
CA LEU A 75 0.01 -0.34 -18.69
C LEU A 75 0.58 0.81 -17.82
N GLY A 76 1.45 1.65 -18.37
CA GLY A 76 1.92 2.87 -17.69
C GLY A 76 3.09 2.68 -16.71
N GLY A 77 3.88 1.63 -16.82
CA GLY A 77 5.10 1.42 -16.01
C GLY A 77 5.00 0.21 -15.10
N PHE A 78 5.67 0.17 -13.95
CA PHE A 78 5.56 -0.92 -12.96
C PHE A 78 4.71 -0.52 -11.75
N VAL A 79 4.05 -1.50 -11.12
CA VAL A 79 3.33 -1.35 -9.85
C VAL A 79 3.63 -2.55 -8.93
N PRO A 80 3.67 -2.37 -7.60
CA PRO A 80 3.43 -1.13 -6.86
C PRO A 80 4.60 -0.13 -7.00
N ALA A 81 4.28 1.16 -6.97
CA ALA A 81 5.27 2.24 -6.97
C ALA A 81 4.82 3.34 -6.01
N ARG A 82 5.77 3.93 -5.27
CA ARG A 82 5.49 5.04 -4.35
C ARG A 82 6.21 6.30 -4.79
N ARG A 83 5.48 7.40 -4.91
CA ARG A 83 6.07 8.74 -5.13
C ARG A 83 6.37 9.38 -3.78
N ASN A 84 7.61 9.82 -3.59
CA ASN A 84 8.07 10.44 -2.34
C ASN A 84 8.14 11.97 -2.42
N LYS A 85 7.89 12.55 -3.60
CA LYS A 85 7.91 14.00 -3.83
C LYS A 85 6.50 14.48 -4.14
N SER A 86 6.12 15.62 -3.55
CA SER A 86 4.87 16.33 -3.82
C SER A 86 5.16 17.80 -4.16
N THR A 87 4.21 18.44 -4.85
CA THR A 87 4.29 19.88 -5.12
C THR A 87 3.91 20.65 -3.85
N PRO A 88 4.73 21.60 -3.38
CA PRO A 88 4.39 22.42 -2.22
C PRO A 88 3.15 23.28 -2.51
N LEU A 89 2.32 23.47 -1.50
CA LEU A 89 1.17 24.36 -1.57
C LEU A 89 1.58 25.76 -1.10
N ALA A 90 1.04 26.80 -1.74
CA ALA A 90 1.09 28.14 -1.19
C ALA A 90 0.22 28.18 0.08
N LEU A 91 0.85 28.45 1.21
CA LEU A 91 0.14 28.56 2.49
C LEU A 91 -0.49 29.96 2.62
N PRO A 92 -1.62 30.09 3.34
CA PRO A 92 -2.19 31.39 3.66
C PRO A 92 -1.20 32.22 4.46
N ALA A 93 -1.27 33.54 4.30
CA ALA A 93 -0.42 34.44 5.06
C ALA A 93 -0.84 34.49 6.54
N SER A 94 -0.03 35.16 7.35
CA SER A 94 -0.20 35.15 8.81
C SER A 94 -1.49 35.84 9.30
N ASP A 95 -2.13 36.61 8.42
CA ASP A 95 -3.39 37.33 8.60
C ASP A 95 -4.60 36.39 8.72
N ALA A 96 -4.57 35.23 8.05
CA ALA A 96 -5.57 34.17 8.20
C ALA A 96 -5.68 33.67 9.66
N TYR A 97 -4.65 33.89 10.48
CA TYR A 97 -4.59 33.51 11.89
C TYR A 97 -4.80 34.70 12.84
N SER A 98 -5.09 35.90 12.32
CA SER A 98 -5.18 37.13 13.12
C SER A 98 -6.25 37.05 14.23
N ALA A 99 -7.40 36.44 13.95
CA ALA A 99 -8.47 36.26 14.94
C ALA A 99 -8.03 35.36 16.11
N LEU A 100 -7.28 34.30 15.82
CA LEU A 100 -6.71 33.42 16.85
C LEU A 100 -5.66 34.17 17.68
N LYS A 101 -4.76 34.91 17.02
CA LYS A 101 -3.66 35.65 17.67
C LYS A 101 -4.13 36.76 18.59
N LYS A 102 -5.29 37.37 18.32
CA LYS A 102 -5.92 38.36 19.22
C LYS A 102 -6.35 37.75 20.57
N GLY A 103 -6.38 36.42 20.69
CA GLY A 103 -6.84 35.74 21.89
C GLY A 103 -8.36 35.77 22.03
N SER A 104 -8.87 35.22 23.12
CA SER A 104 -10.32 35.12 23.37
C SER A 104 -10.94 36.35 24.05
N GLY A 105 -10.10 37.38 24.33
CA GLY A 105 -10.53 38.59 25.01
C GLY A 105 -11.16 38.29 26.36
N ASN A 106 -12.39 38.76 26.55
CA ASN A 106 -13.14 38.58 27.79
C ASN A 106 -14.01 37.31 27.81
N GLN A 107 -14.03 36.53 26.73
CA GLN A 107 -14.82 35.30 26.65
C GLN A 107 -13.91 34.08 26.82
N ALA A 108 -14.24 33.20 27.76
CA ALA A 108 -13.60 31.90 27.82
C ALA A 108 -14.03 31.05 26.62
N VAL A 109 -13.07 30.43 25.93
CA VAL A 109 -13.33 29.52 24.82
C VAL A 109 -12.55 28.23 25.02
N ALA A 110 -13.14 27.10 24.63
CA ALA A 110 -12.40 25.84 24.56
C ALA A 110 -11.42 25.88 23.38
N THR A 111 -10.31 25.15 23.50
CA THR A 111 -9.34 25.01 22.39
C THR A 111 -9.97 24.38 21.15
N THR A 112 -10.95 23.47 21.31
CA THR A 112 -11.75 22.94 20.19
C THR A 112 -12.45 24.04 19.41
N MET A 113 -13.08 25.01 20.09
CA MET A 113 -13.73 26.15 19.45
C MET A 113 -12.73 27.04 18.71
N ALA A 114 -11.54 27.26 19.28
CA ALA A 114 -10.47 28.02 18.64
C ALA A 114 -9.93 27.30 17.39
N THR A 115 -9.76 25.97 17.45
CA THR A 115 -9.37 25.13 16.32
C THR A 115 -10.41 25.20 15.20
N VAL A 116 -11.70 25.04 15.51
CA VAL A 116 -12.76 25.08 14.48
C VAL A 116 -12.86 26.46 13.82
N ARG A 117 -12.77 27.55 14.60
CA ARG A 117 -12.73 28.91 14.04
C ARG A 117 -11.56 29.11 13.08
N THR A 118 -10.37 28.66 13.47
CA THR A 118 -9.18 28.73 12.61
C THR A 118 -9.37 27.89 11.34
N PHE A 119 -9.89 26.67 11.50
CA PHE A 119 -10.16 25.76 10.40
C PHE A 119 -11.17 26.34 9.40
N LYS A 120 -12.20 27.06 9.87
CA LYS A 120 -13.16 27.78 9.01
C LYS A 120 -12.49 28.84 8.13
N GLU A 121 -11.52 29.59 8.66
CA GLU A 121 -10.76 30.56 7.86
C GLU A 121 -9.83 29.85 6.86
N LEU A 122 -9.19 28.74 7.24
CA LEU A 122 -8.36 27.94 6.32
C LEU A 122 -9.18 27.29 5.20
N LEU A 123 -10.43 26.91 5.47
CA LEU A 123 -11.36 26.38 4.46
C LEU A 123 -11.76 27.43 3.40
N ARG A 124 -11.68 28.72 3.74
CA ARG A 124 -11.95 29.84 2.80
C ARG A 124 -10.74 30.20 1.94
N ASP A 125 -9.54 29.74 2.29
CA ASP A 125 -8.34 29.99 1.51
C ASP A 125 -8.42 29.32 0.13
N LYS A 126 -8.11 30.08 -0.93
CA LYS A 126 -8.26 29.61 -2.31
C LYS A 126 -7.22 28.56 -2.71
N ASN A 127 -6.08 28.49 -2.02
CA ASN A 127 -4.97 27.59 -2.35
C ASN A 127 -5.08 26.25 -1.62
N ILE A 128 -5.46 26.27 -0.34
CA ILE A 128 -5.51 25.09 0.52
C ILE A 128 -6.93 24.62 0.86
N GLY A 129 -7.93 25.50 0.87
CA GLY A 129 -9.30 25.18 1.28
C GLY A 129 -9.90 23.95 0.57
N PRO A 130 -9.84 23.86 -0.77
CA PRO A 130 -10.31 22.69 -1.53
C PRO A 130 -9.55 21.38 -1.27
N ARG A 131 -8.42 21.43 -0.54
CA ARG A 131 -7.56 20.28 -0.22
C ARG A 131 -7.71 19.81 1.22
N LEU A 132 -8.38 20.59 2.07
CA LEU A 132 -8.69 20.20 3.44
C LEU A 132 -9.89 19.27 3.43
N VAL A 133 -9.74 18.10 4.06
CA VAL A 133 -10.80 17.09 4.15
C VAL A 133 -11.06 16.84 5.64
N PRO A 134 -12.08 17.51 6.23
CA PRO A 134 -12.49 17.23 7.60
C PRO A 134 -13.12 15.84 7.67
N ILE A 135 -12.72 15.04 8.65
CA ILE A 135 -13.26 13.71 8.91
C ILE A 135 -13.80 13.71 10.33
N ILE A 136 -15.10 13.40 10.49
CA ILE A 136 -15.79 13.40 11.77
C ILE A 136 -16.51 12.05 11.93
N PRO A 137 -16.35 11.35 13.06
CA PRO A 137 -17.14 10.16 13.36
C PRO A 137 -18.49 10.57 13.97
N ASP A 138 -19.42 11.03 13.11
CA ASP A 138 -20.81 11.43 13.42
C ASP A 138 -20.98 12.71 14.30
N GLU A 139 -20.25 12.82 15.40
CA GLU A 139 -20.46 13.80 16.49
C GLU A 139 -20.02 15.25 16.19
N ALA A 140 -20.43 15.82 15.06
CA ALA A 140 -20.04 17.18 14.63
C ALA A 140 -20.48 18.27 15.61
N ARG A 141 -21.70 18.15 16.17
CA ARG A 141 -22.25 19.12 17.14
C ARG A 141 -21.42 19.18 18.42
N THR A 142 -20.93 18.04 18.90
CA THR A 142 -20.08 17.94 20.09
C THR A 142 -18.78 18.74 19.93
N PHE A 143 -18.26 18.82 18.70
CA PHE A 143 -17.05 19.59 18.38
C PHE A 143 -17.34 21.01 17.86
N GLY A 144 -18.62 21.41 17.73
CA GLY A 144 -19.03 22.69 17.17
C GLY A 144 -18.67 22.85 15.68
N MET A 145 -18.73 21.74 14.93
CA MET A 145 -18.41 21.65 13.50
C MET A 145 -19.64 21.65 12.58
N ASP A 146 -20.84 21.87 13.12
CA ASP A 146 -22.09 22.01 12.38
C ASP A 146 -22.28 23.37 11.67
#